data_AF-A0A415DM65-F1
#
_entry.id   AF-A0A415DM65-F1
#
_cell.length_a   1.000
_cell.length_b   1.000
_cell.length_c   1.000
_cell.angle_alpha   90.00
_cell.angle_beta   90.00
_cell.angle_gamma   90.00
#
_symmetry.space_group_name_H-M   'P 1'
#
loop_
_entity.id
_entity.type
_entity.pdbx_description
1 polymer ?
#
loop_
_entity_poly.entity_id
_entity_poly.type
_entity_poly.pdbx_seq_one_letter_code
_entity_poly.pdbx_strand_id
1 'polypeptide(L)'
;VKKIRKQGTDDKAVLFHFRKRCTGMGSYVHTIETAEGETELHPNEFEKWEAVEFLYPGYLEDMLDIAYNAYRWSSFEPEARAETDIMQYERQLVEDLKQIPEEKQNEYVSAYHSKFSALLGSLSRCASPMVTRPAKFNCQRNNKALDAYQNRFDEFHDWRNRFKSAMK
;
A
#
# COMPACT_ATOMS: atom_id res chain seq x y z
N VAL A 1 -6.78 2.69 5.95
CA VAL A 1 -7.74 2.01 6.85
C VAL A 1 -9.05 2.77 6.75
N LYS A 2 -10.19 2.09 6.63
CA LYS A 2 -11.49 2.73 6.43
C LYS A 2 -12.27 2.64 7.74
N LYS A 3 -13.07 3.64 8.10
CA LYS A 3 -14.11 3.46 9.11
C LYS A 3 -15.40 3.10 8.40
N ILE A 4 -16.02 2.03 8.85
CA ILE A 4 -17.27 1.53 8.28
C ILE A 4 -18.38 1.59 9.32
N ARG A 5 -19.62 1.76 8.86
CA ARG A 5 -20.83 1.72 9.69
C ARG A 5 -21.82 0.74 9.07
N LYS A 6 -22.65 0.09 9.89
CA LYS A 6 -23.74 -0.73 9.37
C LYS A 6 -24.77 0.15 8.66
N GLN A 7 -25.11 -0.24 7.44
CA GLN A 7 -26.07 0.48 6.62
C GLN A 7 -27.44 0.53 7.30
N GLY A 8 -28.08 1.71 7.31
CA GLY A 8 -29.41 1.88 7.89
C GLY A 8 -29.45 1.94 9.43
N THR A 9 -28.29 2.03 10.09
CA THR A 9 -28.18 2.23 11.54
C THR A 9 -27.42 3.52 11.85
N ASP A 10 -27.72 4.16 12.98
CA ASP A 10 -26.97 5.32 13.48
C ASP A 10 -25.81 4.89 14.41
N ASP A 11 -25.30 3.67 14.18
CA ASP A 11 -24.22 3.08 14.95
C ASP A 11 -22.91 3.86 14.75
N LYS A 12 -22.04 3.86 15.76
CA LYS A 12 -20.72 4.49 15.65
C LYS A 12 -19.88 3.78 14.59
N ALA A 13 -19.17 4.56 13.77
CA ALA A 13 -18.25 4.02 12.78
C ALA A 13 -17.09 3.27 13.45
N VAL A 14 -16.81 2.06 12.97
CA VAL A 14 -15.78 1.15 13.49
C VAL A 14 -14.59 1.05 12.53
N LEU A 15 -13.41 0.77 13.06
CA LEU A 15 -12.19 0.71 12.26
C LEU A 15 -12.13 -0.62 11.49
N PHE A 16 -12.03 -0.56 10.17
CA PHE A 16 -11.97 -1.74 9.30
C PHE A 16 -10.57 -2.02 8.76
N HIS A 17 -10.09 -3.22 9.05
CA HIS A 17 -8.83 -3.77 8.54
C HIS A 17 -9.10 -4.75 7.42
N PHE A 18 -8.81 -4.32 6.19
CA PHE A 18 -8.87 -5.18 5.03
C PHE A 18 -7.65 -6.11 5.00
N ARG A 19 -7.88 -7.43 4.90
CA ARG A 19 -6.84 -8.47 4.79
C ARG A 19 -5.80 -8.44 5.91
N LYS A 20 -6.24 -8.30 7.16
CA LYS A 20 -5.37 -8.20 8.35
C LYS A 20 -4.53 -9.46 8.58
N ARG A 21 -5.12 -10.64 8.39
CA ARG A 21 -4.47 -11.93 8.64
C ARG A 21 -4.59 -12.82 7.40
N CYS A 22 -3.50 -13.44 6.98
CA CYS A 22 -3.50 -14.47 5.94
C CYS A 22 -3.76 -15.83 6.59
N THR A 23 -4.76 -16.56 6.11
CA THR A 23 -5.14 -17.90 6.58
C THR A 23 -4.64 -19.02 5.67
N GLY A 24 -3.89 -18.68 4.61
CA GLY A 24 -3.32 -19.61 3.63
C GLY A 24 -4.14 -19.68 2.33
N MET A 25 -3.52 -20.15 1.24
CA MET A 25 -4.15 -20.27 -0.09
C MET A 25 -4.83 -18.98 -0.61
N GLY A 26 -4.25 -17.80 -0.36
CA GLY A 26 -4.82 -16.52 -0.81
C GLY A 26 -6.09 -16.10 -0.06
N SER A 27 -6.44 -16.81 1.03
CA SER A 27 -7.53 -16.41 1.90
C SER A 27 -7.05 -15.41 2.95
N TYR A 28 -7.84 -14.36 3.13
CA TYR A 28 -7.55 -13.29 4.06
C TYR A 28 -8.74 -13.06 4.98
N VAL A 29 -8.44 -12.84 6.26
CA VAL A 29 -9.41 -12.42 7.26
C VAL A 29 -9.40 -10.90 7.32
N HIS A 30 -10.58 -10.33 7.22
CA HIS A 30 -10.82 -8.91 7.41
C HIS A 30 -11.38 -8.73 8.83
N THR A 31 -11.00 -7.66 9.52
CA THR A 31 -11.45 -7.45 10.90
C THR A 31 -11.99 -6.05 11.11
N ILE A 32 -12.88 -5.92 12.08
CA ILE A 32 -13.36 -4.64 12.61
C ILE A 32 -12.93 -4.50 14.07
N GLU A 33 -12.50 -3.31 14.46
CA GLU A 33 -12.28 -2.98 15.88
C GLU A 33 -13.52 -2.31 16.44
N THR A 34 -14.17 -3.00 17.36
CA THR A 34 -15.32 -2.51 18.14
C THR A 34 -14.89 -2.24 19.58
N ALA A 35 -15.78 -1.64 20.39
CA ALA A 35 -15.51 -1.41 21.81
C ALA A 35 -15.27 -2.71 22.61
N GLU A 36 -15.73 -3.85 22.09
CA GLU A 36 -15.62 -5.18 22.72
C GLU A 36 -14.37 -5.95 22.24
N GLY A 37 -13.62 -5.40 21.28
CA GLY A 37 -12.41 -6.01 20.71
C GLY A 37 -12.47 -6.15 19.19
N GLU A 38 -11.56 -6.99 18.67
CA GLU A 38 -11.46 -7.31 17.25
C GLU A 38 -12.44 -8.42 16.85
N THR A 39 -13.31 -8.15 15.89
CA THR A 39 -14.23 -9.14 15.31
C THR A 39 -13.88 -9.39 13.84
N GLU A 40 -13.98 -10.65 13.39
CA GLU A 40 -13.80 -10.98 11.98
C GLU A 40 -15.02 -10.55 11.17
N LEU A 41 -14.79 -9.95 10.00
CA LEU A 41 -15.80 -9.55 9.05
C LEU A 41 -15.64 -10.36 7.77
N HIS A 42 -16.69 -11.11 7.40
CA HIS A 42 -16.66 -11.91 6.19
C HIS A 42 -17.06 -11.08 4.95
N PRO A 43 -16.48 -11.35 3.76
CA PRO A 43 -16.81 -10.61 2.53
C PRO A 43 -18.29 -10.55 2.19
N ASN A 44 -19.05 -11.63 2.46
CA ASN A 44 -20.50 -11.69 2.24
C ASN A 44 -21.29 -10.68 3.08
N GLU A 45 -20.67 -10.12 4.12
CA GLU A 45 -21.30 -9.13 4.98
C GLU A 45 -20.95 -7.70 4.56
N PHE A 46 -19.99 -7.50 3.65
CA PHE A 46 -19.52 -6.16 3.26
C PHE A 46 -20.63 -5.27 2.70
N GLU A 47 -21.61 -5.84 1.99
CA GLU A 47 -22.76 -5.09 1.47
C GLU A 47 -23.60 -4.43 2.57
N LYS A 48 -23.57 -4.97 3.80
CA LYS A 48 -24.29 -4.43 4.95
C LYS A 48 -23.56 -3.26 5.60
N TRP A 49 -22.38 -2.89 5.11
CA TRP A 49 -21.56 -1.83 5.66
C TRP A 49 -21.30 -0.74 4.63
N GLU A 50 -21.36 0.51 5.07
CA GLU A 50 -20.98 1.68 4.29
C GLU A 50 -19.66 2.27 4.81
N ALA A 51 -18.82 2.75 3.89
CA ALA A 51 -17.60 3.47 4.25
C ALA A 51 -17.97 4.91 4.62
N VAL A 52 -17.76 5.27 5.89
CA VAL A 52 -18.13 6.60 6.43
C VAL A 52 -16.96 7.56 6.39
N GLU A 53 -15.77 7.08 6.77
CA GLU A 53 -14.55 7.90 6.76
C GLU A 53 -13.39 7.10 6.21
N PHE A 54 -12.62 7.74 5.34
CA PHE A 54 -11.31 7.24 4.94
C PHE A 54 -10.28 7.86 5.88
N LEU A 55 -9.47 7.04 6.58
CA LEU A 55 -8.39 7.60 7.42
C LEU A 55 -7.30 8.29 6.62
N TYR A 56 -7.24 8.04 5.31
CA TYR A 56 -6.24 8.59 4.44
C TYR A 56 -6.91 9.34 3.27
N PRO A 57 -6.43 10.54 2.90
CA PRO A 57 -7.07 11.38 1.89
C PRO A 57 -7.04 10.81 0.47
N GLY A 58 -6.22 9.79 0.21
CA GLY A 58 -6.11 9.16 -1.11
C GLY A 58 -5.09 9.85 -2.01
N TYR A 59 -3.97 10.29 -1.45
CA TYR A 59 -2.90 10.95 -2.21
C TYR A 59 -2.24 10.06 -3.26
N LEU A 60 -2.31 8.73 -3.07
CA LEU A 60 -1.67 7.73 -3.94
C LEU A 60 -2.69 6.81 -4.64
N GLU A 61 -3.99 7.09 -4.56
CA GLU A 61 -5.03 6.24 -5.17
C GLU A 61 -4.89 6.16 -6.70
N ASP A 62 -4.44 7.25 -7.33
CA ASP A 62 -4.16 7.34 -8.76
C ASP A 62 -3.04 6.40 -9.23
N MET A 63 -2.20 5.91 -8.31
CA MET A 63 -1.11 4.99 -8.61
C MET A 63 -1.50 3.51 -8.53
N LEU A 64 -2.74 3.17 -8.19
CA LEU A 64 -3.14 1.77 -7.96
C LEU A 64 -2.87 0.89 -9.19
N ASP A 65 -3.16 1.38 -10.40
CA ASP A 65 -2.88 0.67 -11.65
C ASP A 65 -1.36 0.50 -11.89
N ILE A 66 -0.56 1.50 -11.53
CA ILE A 66 0.90 1.44 -11.64
C ILE A 66 1.45 0.40 -10.66
N ALA A 67 0.94 0.38 -9.43
CA ALA A 67 1.33 -0.59 -8.40
C ALA A 67 0.93 -2.01 -8.80
N TYR A 68 -0.28 -2.21 -9.34
CA TYR A 68 -0.71 -3.50 -9.89
C TYR A 68 0.26 -4.00 -10.96
N ASN A 69 0.58 -3.15 -11.94
CA ASN A 69 1.53 -3.48 -12.99
C ASN A 69 2.94 -3.76 -12.44
N ALA A 70 3.33 -3.13 -11.34
CA ALA A 70 4.60 -3.39 -10.67
C ALA A 70 4.72 -4.83 -10.14
N TYR A 71 3.60 -5.41 -9.68
CA TYR A 71 3.57 -6.75 -9.12
C TYR A 71 3.23 -7.86 -10.14
N ARG A 72 2.81 -7.51 -11.35
CA ARG A 72 2.32 -8.44 -12.38
C ARG A 72 3.24 -9.63 -12.68
N TRP A 73 4.55 -9.45 -12.58
CA TRP A 73 5.55 -10.50 -12.86
C TRP A 73 6.18 -11.12 -11.60
N SER A 74 5.87 -10.60 -10.42
CA SER A 74 6.53 -10.96 -9.17
C SER A 74 5.59 -11.53 -8.10
N SER A 75 4.26 -11.37 -8.25
CA SER A 75 3.23 -11.86 -7.34
C SER A 75 2.21 -12.76 -8.05
N PHE A 76 1.65 -13.73 -7.32
CA PHE A 76 0.46 -14.50 -7.75
C PHE A 76 -0.85 -13.73 -7.55
N GLU A 77 -0.85 -12.75 -6.64
CA GLU A 77 -1.98 -11.87 -6.34
C GLU A 77 -1.51 -10.41 -6.47
N PRO A 78 -1.22 -9.92 -7.68
CA PRO A 78 -0.68 -8.59 -7.91
C PRO A 78 -1.63 -7.47 -7.46
N GLU A 79 -2.94 -7.64 -7.64
CA GLU A 79 -3.97 -6.69 -7.19
C GLU A 79 -3.93 -6.54 -5.67
N ALA A 80 -3.97 -7.66 -4.96
CA ALA A 80 -3.95 -7.67 -3.50
C ALA A 80 -2.68 -7.06 -2.92
N ARG A 81 -1.55 -7.33 -3.59
CA ARG A 81 -0.26 -6.78 -3.20
C ARG A 81 -0.21 -5.27 -3.43
N ALA A 82 -0.67 -4.80 -4.58
CA ALA A 82 -0.71 -3.38 -4.93
C ALA A 82 -1.57 -2.57 -3.96
N GLU A 83 -2.81 -3.01 -3.67
CA GLU A 83 -3.70 -2.35 -2.72
C GLU A 83 -3.06 -2.23 -1.33
N THR A 84 -2.42 -3.30 -0.86
CA THR A 84 -1.74 -3.33 0.44
C THR A 84 -0.57 -2.37 0.46
N ASP A 85 0.23 -2.34 -0.61
CA ASP A 85 1.41 -1.48 -0.72
C ASP A 85 1.01 -0.01 -0.76
N ILE A 86 0.06 0.36 -1.62
CA ILE A 86 -0.51 1.72 -1.67
C ILE A 86 -1.01 2.14 -0.29
N MET A 87 -1.75 1.29 0.41
CA MET A 87 -2.22 1.61 1.76
C MET A 87 -1.07 1.87 2.75
N GLN A 88 0.02 1.10 2.67
CA GLN A 88 1.17 1.26 3.56
C GLN A 88 1.94 2.55 3.28
N TYR A 89 2.19 2.88 2.00
CA TYR A 89 2.85 4.13 1.62
C TYR A 89 1.95 5.35 1.88
N GLU A 90 0.65 5.25 1.67
CA GLU A 90 -0.32 6.30 2.00
C GLU A 90 -0.29 6.60 3.51
N ARG A 91 -0.30 5.56 4.34
CA ARG A 91 -0.14 5.69 5.79
C ARG A 91 1.18 6.39 6.14
N GLN A 92 2.28 5.95 5.52
CA GLN A 92 3.61 6.53 5.74
C GLN A 92 3.63 8.03 5.39
N LEU A 93 3.03 8.40 4.26
CA LEU A 93 2.92 9.79 3.80
C LEU A 93 2.13 10.64 4.81
N VAL A 94 0.95 10.19 5.25
CA VAL A 94 0.14 10.92 6.22
C VAL A 94 0.87 11.07 7.57
N GLU A 95 1.62 10.06 8.00
CA GLU A 95 2.45 10.14 9.23
C GLU A 95 3.62 11.14 9.08
N ASP A 96 4.19 11.26 7.88
CA ASP A 96 5.24 12.25 7.59
C ASP A 96 4.69 13.67 7.55
N LEU A 97 3.52 13.88 6.94
CA LEU A 97 2.90 15.20 6.81
C LEU A 97 2.62 15.85 8.18
N LYS A 98 2.34 15.05 9.22
CA LYS A 98 2.20 15.55 10.61
C LYS A 98 3.47 16.20 11.16
N GLN A 99 4.63 15.85 10.62
CA GLN A 99 5.95 16.37 11.06
C GLN A 99 6.45 17.50 10.16
N ILE A 100 5.77 17.78 9.05
CA ILE A 100 6.20 18.75 8.04
C ILE A 100 5.30 19.99 8.13
N PRO A 101 5.87 21.21 8.14
CA PRO A 101 5.08 22.43 8.15
C PRO A 101 4.24 22.55 6.88
N GLU A 102 3.02 23.09 7.00
CA GLU A 102 2.01 23.17 5.93
C GLU A 102 2.54 23.76 4.63
N GLU A 103 3.40 24.78 4.73
CA GLU A 103 4.06 25.45 3.60
C GLU A 103 4.82 24.49 2.66
N LYS A 104 5.40 23.43 3.21
CA LYS A 104 6.22 22.44 2.47
C LYS A 104 5.51 21.11 2.23
N GLN A 105 4.28 20.95 2.71
CA GLN A 105 3.54 19.69 2.54
C GLN A 105 3.26 19.40 1.06
N ASN A 106 2.88 20.41 0.27
CA ASN A 106 2.62 20.24 -1.16
C ASN A 106 3.88 19.83 -1.94
N GLU A 107 5.04 20.42 -1.60
CA GLU A 107 6.33 20.03 -2.18
C GLU A 107 6.66 18.57 -1.83
N TYR A 108 6.47 18.20 -0.56
CA TYR A 108 6.73 16.85 -0.08
C TYR A 108 5.83 15.82 -0.77
N VAL A 109 4.52 16.05 -0.85
CA VAL A 109 3.57 15.16 -1.52
C VAL A 109 3.96 14.98 -2.99
N SER A 110 4.26 16.07 -3.70
CA SER A 110 4.65 16.01 -5.12
C SER A 110 5.95 15.23 -5.33
N ALA A 111 6.95 15.45 -4.48
CA ALA A 111 8.22 14.73 -4.53
C ALA A 111 8.07 13.25 -4.13
N TYR A 112 7.24 12.97 -3.13
CA TYR A 112 6.89 11.63 -2.70
C TYR A 112 6.24 10.86 -3.84
N HIS A 113 5.23 11.46 -4.48
CA HIS A 113 4.51 10.91 -5.62
C HIS A 113 5.46 10.55 -6.77
N SER A 114 6.30 11.49 -7.19
CA SER A 114 7.29 11.28 -8.25
C SER A 114 8.27 10.14 -7.93
N LYS A 115 8.83 10.12 -6.72
CA LYS A 115 9.82 9.10 -6.33
C LYS A 115 9.20 7.74 -6.10
N PHE A 116 8.00 7.68 -5.53
CA PHE A 116 7.26 6.44 -5.35
C PHE A 116 6.83 5.84 -6.69
N SER A 117 6.39 6.67 -7.65
CA SER A 117 6.14 6.23 -9.03
C SER A 117 7.41 5.64 -9.68
N ALA A 118 8.58 6.28 -9.49
CA ALA A 118 9.85 5.74 -9.97
C ALA A 118 10.24 4.41 -9.30
N LEU A 119 9.94 4.25 -8.01
CA LEU A 119 10.12 3.00 -7.27
C LEU A 119 9.25 1.89 -7.86
N LEU A 120 7.95 2.12 -8.04
CA LEU A 120 7.03 1.16 -8.67
C LEU A 120 7.46 0.82 -10.11
N GLY A 121 7.90 1.82 -10.87
CA GLY A 121 8.44 1.63 -12.22
C GLY A 121 9.72 0.80 -12.24
N SER A 122 10.51 0.79 -11.18
CA SER A 122 11.66 -0.12 -11.03
C SER A 122 11.25 -1.54 -10.65
N LEU A 123 10.25 -1.66 -9.77
CA LEU A 123 9.69 -2.93 -9.32
C LEU A 123 9.01 -3.70 -10.45
N SER A 124 8.34 -3.01 -11.38
CA SER A 124 7.67 -3.63 -12.54
C SER A 124 8.59 -4.43 -13.47
N ARG A 125 9.91 -4.17 -13.40
CA ARG A 125 10.94 -4.90 -14.16
C ARG A 125 11.42 -6.16 -13.45
N CYS A 126 11.09 -6.32 -12.18
CA CYS A 126 11.43 -7.48 -11.38
C CYS A 126 10.44 -8.61 -11.65
N ALA A 127 10.96 -9.83 -11.71
CA ALA A 127 10.17 -11.03 -11.97
C ALA A 127 10.50 -12.13 -10.96
N SER A 128 9.51 -12.97 -10.67
CA SER A 128 9.68 -14.18 -9.89
C SER A 128 9.68 -15.39 -10.82
N PRO A 129 10.68 -16.29 -10.76
CA PRO A 129 10.67 -17.51 -11.57
C PRO A 129 9.49 -18.42 -11.25
N MET A 130 8.93 -18.33 -10.03
CA MET A 130 7.74 -19.08 -9.65
C MET A 130 6.48 -18.57 -10.37
N VAL A 131 6.42 -17.25 -10.64
CA VAL A 131 5.31 -16.60 -11.35
C VAL A 131 5.51 -16.67 -12.87
N THR A 132 6.73 -16.40 -13.35
CA THR A 132 7.06 -16.31 -14.79
C THR A 132 7.57 -17.62 -15.40
N ARG A 133 7.47 -18.73 -14.66
CA ARG A 133 8.00 -20.06 -14.95
C ARG A 133 9.54 -20.16 -14.81
N PRO A 134 10.06 -21.22 -14.15
CA PRO A 134 11.51 -21.35 -13.93
C PRO A 134 12.32 -21.67 -15.19
N ALA A 135 11.71 -22.31 -16.18
CA ALA A 135 12.41 -22.79 -17.36
C ALA A 135 13.02 -21.62 -18.16
N LYS A 136 14.35 -21.64 -18.33
CA LYS A 136 15.14 -20.60 -19.02
C LYS A 136 15.01 -19.20 -18.40
N PHE A 137 14.66 -19.09 -17.12
CA PHE A 137 14.62 -17.82 -16.42
C PHE A 137 16.02 -17.19 -16.36
N ASN A 138 16.15 -15.94 -16.84
CA ASN A 138 17.43 -15.24 -16.84
C ASN A 138 17.67 -14.58 -15.46
N CYS A 139 18.22 -15.37 -14.53
CA CYS A 139 18.52 -14.90 -13.17
C CYS A 139 19.44 -13.67 -13.16
N GLN A 140 20.46 -13.63 -14.03
CA GLN A 140 21.40 -12.51 -14.07
C GLN A 140 20.70 -11.19 -14.46
N ARG A 141 19.80 -11.24 -15.45
CA ARG A 141 18.99 -10.08 -15.83
C ARG A 141 18.06 -9.65 -14.70
N ASN A 142 17.44 -10.61 -14.01
CA ASN A 142 16.55 -10.30 -12.90
C ASN A 142 17.28 -9.70 -11.70
N ASN A 143 18.46 -10.22 -11.36
CA ASN A 143 19.30 -9.67 -10.29
C ASN A 143 19.66 -8.20 -10.56
N LYS A 144 20.01 -7.85 -11.80
CA LYS A 144 20.22 -6.43 -12.19
C LYS A 144 18.96 -5.57 -12.01
N ALA A 145 17.77 -6.13 -12.26
CA ALA A 145 16.52 -5.41 -12.04
C ALA A 145 16.24 -5.23 -10.54
N LEU A 146 16.52 -6.25 -9.72
CA LEU A 146 16.43 -6.19 -8.27
C LEU A 146 17.42 -5.18 -7.67
N ASP A 147 18.66 -5.17 -8.13
CA ASP A 147 19.67 -4.18 -7.71
C ASP A 147 19.19 -2.76 -8.04
N ALA A 148 18.64 -2.55 -9.23
CA ALA A 148 18.08 -1.26 -9.63
C ALA A 148 16.86 -0.86 -8.78
N TYR A 149 16.00 -1.82 -8.40
CA TYR A 149 14.90 -1.59 -7.48
C TYR A 149 15.41 -1.22 -6.08
N GLN A 150 16.38 -1.96 -5.55
CA GLN A 150 16.96 -1.71 -4.23
C GLN A 150 17.58 -0.31 -4.16
N ASN A 151 18.34 0.09 -5.18
CA ASN A 151 18.91 1.44 -5.25
C ASN A 151 17.80 2.51 -5.22
N ARG A 152 16.69 2.32 -5.93
CA ARG A 152 15.55 3.26 -5.90
C ARG A 152 14.83 3.26 -4.56
N PHE A 153 14.73 2.10 -3.92
CA PHE A 153 14.15 1.96 -2.59
C PHE A 153 14.97 2.74 -1.56
N ASP A 154 16.29 2.57 -1.58
CA ASP A 154 17.22 3.26 -0.70
C ASP A 154 17.19 4.78 -0.97
N GLU A 155 17.27 5.19 -2.23
CA GLU A 155 17.17 6.61 -2.63
C GLU A 155 15.88 7.28 -2.12
N PHE A 156 14.75 6.59 -2.20
CA PHE A 156 13.46 7.07 -1.72
C PHE A 156 13.45 7.25 -0.20
N HIS A 157 13.87 6.23 0.54
CA HIS A 157 13.89 6.27 2.01
C HIS A 157 14.93 7.27 2.54
N ASP A 158 16.09 7.34 1.92
CA ASP A 158 17.13 8.32 2.25
C ASP A 158 16.64 9.74 2.00
N TRP A 159 15.99 9.99 0.86
CA TRP A 159 15.40 11.30 0.59
C TRP A 159 14.36 11.67 1.65
N ARG A 160 13.45 10.76 1.99
CA ARG A 160 12.43 10.95 3.02
C ARG A 160 13.06 11.30 4.37
N ASN A 161 14.09 10.55 4.78
CA ASN A 161 14.79 10.79 6.03
C ASN A 161 15.53 12.14 6.03
N ARG A 162 16.18 12.49 4.93
CA ARG A 162 16.85 13.79 4.77
C ARG A 162 15.86 14.95 4.80
N PHE A 163 14.74 14.84 4.08
CA PHE A 163 13.70 15.87 4.04
C PHE A 163 13.16 16.14 5.44
N LYS A 164 12.79 15.08 6.17
CA LYS A 164 12.32 15.20 7.56
C LYS A 164 13.38 15.74 8.51
N SER A 165 14.63 15.34 8.36
CA SER A 165 15.73 15.85 9.20
C SER A 165 15.98 17.34 8.98
N ALA A 166 15.71 17.87 7.79
CA ALA A 166 15.81 19.30 7.49
C ALA A 166 14.62 20.12 8.00
N MET A 167 13.53 19.47 8.42
CA MET A 167 12.34 20.12 9.01
C MET A 167 12.29 20.04 10.54
N LYS A 168 13.21 19.28 11.15
CA LYS A 168 13.44 19.30 12.61
C LYS A 168 14.30 20.49 12.99
#